data_AF-A0A0N6ZIE1-F1
#
_entry.id   AF-A0A0N6ZIE1-F1
#
_cell.length_a   1.000
_cell.length_b   1.000
_cell.length_c   1.000
_cell.angle_alpha   90.00
_cell.angle_beta   90.00
_cell.angle_gamma   90.00
#
_symmetry.space_group_name_H-M   'P 1'
#
loop_
_entity.id
_entity.type
_entity.pdbx_description
1 polymer ?
#
loop_
_entity_poly.entity_id
_entity_poly.type
_entity_poly.pdbx_seq_one_letter_code
_entity_poly.pdbx_strand_id
1 'polypeptide(L)'
;MVLSLGVILLAGLVMWLFIPHDDGDGPDIKRVDYTVELTTARRAAPYPVAAPEGLAKEWKPTSVRYRGAEDNAWHLGYHAPDGEYVAVEQSTGKPAEFIEEASQGGRKTGTTEEIGGRTWTRYTGGRYEALVLQDTGGVKGATTVVAGTGSFEQLGKMAAALKLA
;
A
#
# COMPACT_ATOMS: atom_id res chain seq x y z
N MET A 1 12.37 51.44 7.79
CA MET A 1 11.43 50.31 7.92
C MET A 1 11.01 49.73 6.57
N VAL A 2 11.01 50.49 5.47
CA VAL A 2 10.68 50.00 4.11
C VAL A 2 11.71 49.01 3.54
N LEU A 3 13.01 49.20 3.82
CA LEU A 3 14.08 48.31 3.39
C LEU A 3 13.96 46.89 3.99
N SER A 4 13.57 46.78 5.26
CA SER A 4 13.36 45.49 5.93
C SER A 4 12.14 44.74 5.38
N LEU A 5 11.09 45.45 4.97
CA LEU A 5 9.92 44.85 4.32
C LEU A 5 10.27 44.25 2.95
N GLY A 6 11.11 44.96 2.17
CA GLY A 6 11.57 44.48 0.87
C GLY A 6 12.37 43.18 0.97
N VAL A 7 13.24 43.06 1.97
CA VAL A 7 14.04 41.84 2.21
C VAL A 7 13.16 40.66 2.60
N ILE A 8 12.13 40.88 3.43
CA ILE A 8 11.19 39.82 3.85
C ILE A 8 10.35 39.32 2.67
N LEU A 9 9.85 40.23 1.82
CA LEU A 9 9.08 39.86 0.63
C LEU A 9 9.95 39.11 -0.39
N LEU A 10 11.21 39.52 -0.57
CA LEU A 10 12.14 38.84 -1.46
C LEU A 10 12.46 37.42 -0.96
N ALA A 11 12.70 37.27 0.35
CA ALA A 11 12.90 35.96 0.97
C ALA A 11 11.66 35.06 0.85
N GLY A 12 10.46 35.63 1.03
CA GLY A 12 9.20 34.93 0.83
C GLY A 12 9.00 34.48 -0.62
N LEU A 13 9.35 35.32 -1.60
CA LEU A 13 9.28 34.98 -3.02
C LEU A 13 10.27 33.87 -3.40
N VAL A 14 11.50 33.95 -2.91
CA VAL A 14 12.50 32.89 -3.13
C VAL A 14 12.02 31.58 -2.51
N MET A 15 11.53 31.61 -1.27
CA MET A 15 10.96 30.43 -0.61
C MET A 15 9.74 29.88 -1.37
N TRP A 16 8.89 30.76 -1.92
CA TRP A 16 7.77 30.39 -2.76
C TRP A 16 8.24 29.68 -4.04
N LEU A 17 9.26 30.20 -4.75
CA LEU A 17 9.82 29.56 -5.95
C LEU A 17 10.42 28.16 -5.71
N PHE A 18 10.83 27.85 -4.49
CA PHE A 18 11.31 26.51 -4.11
C PHE A 18 10.22 25.57 -3.61
N ILE A 19 8.99 26.06 -3.40
CA ILE A 19 7.81 25.21 -3.16
C ILE A 19 7.31 24.78 -4.53
N PRO A 20 7.27 23.47 -4.85
CA PRO A 20 6.73 23.01 -6.12
C PRO A 20 5.24 23.40 -6.22
N HIS A 21 4.92 24.20 -7.24
CA HIS A 21 3.55 24.53 -7.62
C HIS A 21 3.11 23.55 -8.72
N ASP A 22 2.28 22.57 -8.35
CA ASP A 22 1.65 21.71 -9.33
C ASP A 22 0.48 22.47 -9.98
N ASP A 23 0.70 22.92 -11.21
CA ASP A 23 -0.33 23.31 -12.16
C ASP A 23 -0.89 22.04 -12.81
N GLY A 24 -2.03 21.53 -12.35
CA GLY A 24 -2.70 20.40 -13.00
C GLY A 24 -3.97 19.92 -12.29
N ASP A 25 -5.09 19.95 -13.01
CA ASP A 25 -6.45 19.64 -12.57
C ASP A 25 -6.62 18.37 -11.71
N GLY A 26 -7.21 18.55 -10.51
CA GLY A 26 -7.63 17.50 -9.58
C GLY A 26 -6.71 17.40 -8.35
N PRO A 27 -7.17 16.89 -7.19
CA PRO A 27 -6.27 16.63 -6.06
C PRO A 27 -5.21 15.63 -6.54
N ASP A 28 -4.01 16.14 -6.84
CA ASP A 28 -2.93 15.34 -7.40
C ASP A 28 -2.38 14.44 -6.30
N ILE A 29 -2.97 13.26 -6.19
CA ILE A 29 -2.46 12.17 -5.38
C ILE A 29 -1.07 11.85 -5.93
N LYS A 30 -0.04 12.34 -5.23
CA LYS A 30 1.37 12.15 -5.56
C LYS A 30 1.65 10.65 -5.74
N ARG A 31 1.94 10.26 -6.98
CA ARG A 31 2.38 8.88 -7.28
C ARG A 31 3.76 8.66 -6.70
N VAL A 32 3.93 7.57 -5.96
CA VAL A 32 5.23 7.12 -5.47
C VAL A 32 5.77 6.05 -6.41
N ASP A 33 6.98 6.25 -6.93
CA ASP A 33 7.72 5.16 -7.58
C ASP A 33 8.26 4.22 -6.48
N TYR A 34 7.89 2.95 -6.56
CA TYR A 34 8.24 1.92 -5.58
C TYR A 34 9.24 0.89 -6.12
N THR A 35 9.80 1.11 -7.31
CA THR A 35 10.64 0.13 -8.01
C THR A 35 11.92 -0.18 -7.23
N VAL A 36 12.53 0.85 -6.62
CA VAL A 36 13.78 0.72 -5.86
C VAL A 36 13.54 -0.05 -4.56
N GLU A 37 12.49 0.32 -3.83
CA GLU A 37 12.08 -0.31 -2.58
C GLU A 37 11.65 -1.76 -2.80
N LEU A 38 10.88 -2.04 -3.87
CA LEU A 38 10.49 -3.40 -4.23
C LEU A 38 11.71 -4.26 -4.58
N THR A 39 12.64 -3.74 -5.38
CA THR A 39 13.87 -4.46 -5.74
C THR A 39 14.72 -4.75 -4.50
N THR A 40 14.77 -3.80 -3.56
CA THR A 40 15.49 -3.97 -2.29
C THR A 40 14.80 -5.00 -1.40
N ALA A 41 13.48 -4.91 -1.24
CA ALA A 41 12.69 -5.84 -0.45
C ALA A 41 12.80 -7.27 -0.98
N ARG A 42 12.69 -7.48 -2.30
CA ARG A 42 12.83 -8.80 -2.95
C ARG A 42 14.19 -9.46 -2.70
N ARG A 43 15.24 -8.67 -2.50
CA ARG A 43 16.58 -9.19 -2.18
C ARG A 43 16.77 -9.49 -0.70
N ALA A 44 16.05 -8.78 0.17
CA ALA A 44 16.26 -8.83 1.62
C ALA A 44 15.25 -9.72 2.34
N ALA A 45 14.03 -9.82 1.84
CA ALA A 45 12.94 -10.56 2.48
C ALA A 45 13.14 -12.08 2.33
N PRO A 46 12.80 -12.88 3.36
CA PRO A 46 12.89 -14.34 3.30
C PRO A 46 11.68 -15.00 2.60
N TYR A 47 10.85 -14.21 1.90
CA TYR A 47 9.62 -14.62 1.24
C TYR A 47 9.46 -13.87 -0.09
N PRO A 48 8.64 -14.38 -1.04
CA PRO A 48 8.42 -13.69 -2.30
C PRO A 48 7.56 -12.44 -2.10
N VAL A 49 8.13 -11.28 -2.39
CA VAL A 49 7.50 -9.97 -2.13
C VAL A 49 6.45 -9.70 -3.21
N ALA A 50 5.22 -9.43 -2.75
CA ALA A 50 4.05 -9.19 -3.56
C ALA A 50 4.01 -7.74 -4.06
N ALA A 51 3.94 -7.59 -5.37
CA ALA A 51 3.60 -6.32 -6.00
C ALA A 51 2.63 -6.55 -7.15
N PRO A 52 1.68 -5.64 -7.41
CA PRO A 52 0.76 -5.79 -8.51
C PRO A 52 1.45 -5.54 -9.86
N GLU A 53 1.05 -6.30 -10.88
CA GLU A 53 1.42 -6.08 -12.27
C GLU A 53 0.17 -6.02 -13.14
N GLY A 54 0.15 -5.11 -14.12
CA GLY A 54 -0.98 -4.98 -15.06
C GLY A 54 -2.22 -4.29 -14.52
N LEU A 55 -2.12 -3.57 -13.39
CA LEU A 55 -3.19 -2.67 -12.95
C LEU A 55 -3.36 -1.50 -13.92
N ALA A 56 -4.60 -1.02 -14.02
CA ALA A 56 -4.93 0.16 -14.83
C ALA A 56 -4.24 1.42 -14.27
N LYS A 57 -3.97 2.42 -15.11
CA LYS A 57 -3.19 3.62 -14.75
C LYS A 57 -3.86 4.46 -13.64
N GLU A 58 -5.17 4.32 -13.50
CA GLU A 58 -5.99 4.97 -12.49
C GLU A 58 -5.66 4.49 -11.07
N TRP A 59 -5.07 3.30 -10.92
CA TRP A 59 -4.49 2.86 -9.65
C TRP A 59 -3.21 3.64 -9.38
N LYS A 60 -3.21 4.45 -8.31
CA LYS A 60 -2.09 5.32 -7.98
C LYS A 60 -1.35 4.77 -6.75
N PRO A 61 -0.08 4.34 -6.87
CA PRO A 61 0.71 3.98 -5.69
C PRO A 61 0.97 5.24 -4.85
N THR A 62 0.73 5.16 -3.55
CA THR A 62 0.81 6.30 -2.63
C THR A 62 1.82 6.14 -1.51
N SER A 63 2.16 4.90 -1.17
CA SER A 63 3.12 4.62 -0.12
C SER A 63 3.82 3.30 -0.37
N VAL A 64 5.12 3.27 -0.08
CA VAL A 64 5.91 2.04 -0.09
C VAL A 64 6.84 2.05 1.10
N ARG A 65 6.93 0.93 1.82
CA ARG A 65 7.88 0.74 2.92
C ARG A 65 8.29 -0.72 3.02
N TYR A 66 9.56 -0.94 3.32
CA TYR A 66 10.07 -2.25 3.76
C TYR A 66 10.80 -2.08 5.10
N ARG A 67 10.46 -2.93 6.07
CA ARG A 67 11.01 -2.89 7.43
C ARG A 67 11.58 -4.27 7.78
N GLY A 68 12.83 -4.51 7.39
CA GLY A 68 13.53 -5.78 7.65
C GLY A 68 13.65 -6.12 9.14
N ALA A 69 13.86 -5.12 10.00
CA ALA A 69 14.01 -5.31 11.44
C ALA A 69 12.67 -5.53 12.19
N GLU A 70 11.55 -5.23 11.55
CA GLU A 70 10.19 -5.36 12.10
C GLU A 70 9.48 -6.47 11.35
N ASP A 71 9.87 -7.72 11.65
CA ASP A 71 9.28 -8.92 11.06
C ASP A 71 9.28 -8.96 9.53
N ASN A 72 10.31 -8.37 8.92
CA ASN A 72 10.43 -8.24 7.48
C ASN A 72 9.18 -7.63 6.84
N ALA A 73 8.55 -6.64 7.46
CA ALA A 73 7.27 -6.11 6.99
C ALA A 73 7.39 -5.37 5.65
N TRP A 74 6.60 -5.77 4.66
CA TRP A 74 6.41 -5.10 3.39
C TRP A 74 5.06 -4.40 3.36
N HIS A 75 5.07 -3.17 2.86
CA HIS A 75 3.89 -2.31 2.73
C HIS A 75 3.90 -1.64 1.37
N LEU A 76 2.80 -1.75 0.64
CA LEU A 76 2.57 -1.04 -0.61
C LEU A 76 1.11 -0.56 -0.70
N GLY A 77 0.90 0.74 -0.56
CA GLY A 77 -0.41 1.39 -0.59
C GLY A 77 -0.74 2.00 -1.95
N TYR A 78 -2.02 1.94 -2.30
CA TYR A 78 -2.61 2.50 -3.51
C TYR A 78 -3.91 3.26 -3.20
N HIS A 79 -4.22 4.24 -4.04
CA HIS A 79 -5.59 4.65 -4.28
C HIS A 79 -6.14 3.96 -5.51
N ALA A 80 -7.35 3.42 -5.38
CA ALA A 80 -8.16 2.87 -6.45
C ALA A 80 -8.76 4.00 -7.32
N PRO A 81 -9.37 3.68 -8.48
CA PRO A 81 -9.87 4.69 -9.43
C PRO A 81 -10.94 5.65 -8.85
N ASP A 82 -11.68 5.21 -7.84
CA ASP A 82 -12.67 6.01 -7.11
C ASP A 82 -12.09 6.76 -5.90
N GLY A 83 -10.78 6.64 -5.67
CA GLY A 83 -10.06 7.26 -4.55
C GLY A 83 -9.99 6.40 -3.29
N GLU A 84 -10.63 5.22 -3.25
CA GLU A 84 -10.56 4.35 -2.08
C GLU A 84 -9.15 3.79 -1.86
N TYR A 85 -8.77 3.58 -0.60
CA TYR A 85 -7.44 3.08 -0.25
C TYR A 85 -7.40 1.56 -0.31
N VAL A 86 -6.32 1.01 -0.88
CA VAL A 86 -6.01 -0.42 -0.90
C VAL A 86 -4.52 -0.60 -0.69
N ALA A 87 -4.13 -1.41 0.28
CA ALA A 87 -2.76 -1.73 0.61
C ALA A 87 -2.49 -3.23 0.45
N VAL A 88 -1.25 -3.54 0.12
CA VAL A 88 -0.66 -4.88 0.16
C VAL A 88 0.33 -4.89 1.31
N GLU A 89 0.06 -5.72 2.30
CA GLU A 89 0.89 -5.90 3.49
C GLU A 89 1.43 -7.33 3.49
N GLN A 90 2.72 -7.53 3.78
CA GLN A 90 3.29 -8.85 4.05
C GLN A 90 4.20 -8.82 5.27
N SER A 91 4.22 -9.91 6.03
CA SER A 91 5.12 -10.03 7.20
C SER A 91 5.39 -11.49 7.55
N THR A 92 6.56 -11.73 8.14
CA THR A 92 6.95 -13.00 8.79
C THR A 92 6.54 -13.06 10.27
N GLY A 93 5.91 -12.00 10.78
CA GLY A 93 5.45 -11.89 12.15
C GLY A 93 4.31 -12.86 12.45
N LYS A 94 3.81 -12.82 13.69
CA LYS A 94 2.69 -13.67 14.09
C LYS A 94 1.44 -13.33 13.26
N PRO A 95 0.84 -14.30 12.53
CA PRO A 95 -0.24 -14.00 11.60
C PRO A 95 -1.44 -13.30 12.24
N ALA A 96 -1.85 -13.70 13.44
CA ALA A 96 -3.04 -13.13 14.08
C ALA A 96 -2.87 -11.64 14.41
N GLU A 97 -1.75 -11.27 15.03
CA GLU A 97 -1.41 -9.88 15.39
C GLU A 97 -1.26 -9.02 14.12
N PHE A 98 -0.56 -9.55 13.11
CA PHE A 98 -0.35 -8.84 11.85
C PHE A 98 -1.66 -8.62 11.06
N ILE A 99 -2.54 -9.61 11.01
CA ILE A 99 -3.83 -9.47 10.32
C ILE A 99 -4.70 -8.44 11.04
N GLU A 100 -4.72 -8.45 12.37
CA GLU A 100 -5.46 -7.47 13.17
C GLU A 100 -4.97 -6.05 12.89
N GLU A 101 -3.64 -5.83 12.85
CA GLU A 101 -3.05 -4.54 12.51
C GLU A 101 -3.36 -4.13 11.07
N ALA A 102 -3.10 -4.99 10.08
CA ALA A 102 -3.28 -4.68 8.66
C ALA A 102 -4.74 -4.40 8.30
N SER A 103 -5.69 -5.13 8.90
CA SER A 103 -7.14 -4.91 8.72
C SER A 103 -7.71 -3.84 9.66
N GLN A 104 -6.88 -3.30 10.57
CA GLN A 104 -7.30 -2.32 11.57
C GLN A 104 -8.52 -2.81 12.39
N GLY A 105 -8.40 -4.01 12.97
CA GLY A 105 -9.42 -4.63 13.81
C GLY A 105 -10.42 -5.54 13.08
N GLY A 106 -10.11 -5.95 11.84
CA GLY A 106 -10.95 -6.86 11.06
C GLY A 106 -10.98 -8.27 11.65
N ARG A 107 -12.14 -8.91 11.58
CA ARG A 107 -12.37 -10.28 12.07
C ARG A 107 -12.54 -11.26 10.92
N LYS A 108 -11.96 -12.45 11.08
CA LYS A 108 -12.05 -13.55 10.12
C LYS A 108 -13.52 -13.87 9.85
N THR A 109 -13.90 -13.88 8.59
CA THR A 109 -15.21 -14.38 8.17
C THR A 109 -15.13 -15.87 7.84
N GLY A 110 -16.29 -16.51 7.71
CA GLY A 110 -16.39 -17.86 7.15
C GLY A 110 -16.25 -17.91 5.62
N THR A 111 -16.04 -16.76 4.97
CA THR A 111 -16.03 -16.63 3.51
C THR A 111 -14.61 -16.69 2.96
N THR A 112 -14.40 -17.58 2.00
CA THR A 112 -13.16 -17.68 1.23
C THR A 112 -13.47 -17.44 -0.24
N GLU A 113 -12.48 -16.95 -0.98
CA GLU A 113 -12.60 -16.63 -2.39
C GLU A 113 -11.32 -16.99 -3.12
N GLU A 114 -11.43 -17.55 -4.33
CA GLU A 114 -10.29 -17.87 -5.16
C GLU A 114 -9.97 -16.69 -6.09
N ILE A 115 -8.80 -16.09 -5.92
CA ILE A 115 -8.40 -14.87 -6.64
C ILE A 115 -6.96 -15.04 -7.12
N GLY A 116 -6.76 -14.98 -8.44
CA GLY A 116 -5.45 -15.16 -9.06
C GLY A 116 -4.78 -16.48 -8.66
N GLY A 117 -5.54 -17.58 -8.65
CA GLY A 117 -5.08 -18.94 -8.32
C GLY A 117 -4.73 -19.17 -6.85
N ARG A 118 -5.13 -18.27 -5.95
CA ARG A 118 -4.85 -18.32 -4.51
C ARG A 118 -6.15 -18.20 -3.72
N THR A 119 -6.27 -18.92 -2.61
CA THR A 119 -7.45 -18.87 -1.75
C THR A 119 -7.29 -17.80 -0.68
N TRP A 120 -8.08 -16.74 -0.79
CA TRP A 120 -8.11 -15.62 0.16
C TRP A 120 -9.25 -15.80 1.14
N THR A 121 -9.01 -15.50 2.41
CA THR A 121 -10.07 -15.43 3.42
C THR A 121 -10.47 -13.98 3.64
N ARG A 122 -11.77 -13.70 3.66
CA ARG A 122 -12.29 -12.35 3.93
C ARG A 122 -12.26 -12.03 5.42
N TYR A 123 -11.89 -10.81 5.75
CA TYR A 123 -11.89 -10.22 7.09
C TYR A 123 -12.66 -8.90 7.02
N THR A 124 -13.54 -8.66 7.98
CA THR A 124 -14.48 -7.51 7.98
C THR A 124 -14.75 -6.99 9.39
N GLY A 125 -15.45 -5.86 9.50
CA GLY A 125 -15.89 -5.27 10.77
C GLY A 125 -14.79 -4.52 11.53
N GLY A 126 -13.63 -4.32 10.90
CA GLY A 126 -12.59 -3.37 11.32
C GLY A 126 -12.76 -2.04 10.60
N ARG A 127 -11.73 -1.18 10.68
CA ARG A 127 -11.68 0.04 9.84
C ARG A 127 -11.46 -0.29 8.36
N TYR A 128 -10.77 -1.39 8.07
CA TYR A 128 -10.52 -1.86 6.72
C TYR A 128 -11.18 -3.21 6.48
N GLU A 129 -11.72 -3.39 5.28
CA GLU A 129 -11.96 -4.72 4.75
C GLU A 129 -10.61 -5.34 4.40
N ALA A 130 -10.51 -6.67 4.48
CA ALA A 130 -9.25 -7.35 4.20
C ALA A 130 -9.46 -8.72 3.53
N LEU A 131 -8.57 -9.03 2.60
CA LEU A 131 -8.34 -10.34 2.03
C LEU A 131 -7.03 -10.87 2.57
N VAL A 132 -7.08 -12.00 3.25
CA VAL A 132 -5.90 -12.60 3.90
C VAL A 132 -5.52 -13.89 3.18
N LEU A 133 -4.26 -13.96 2.79
CA LEU A 133 -3.60 -15.14 2.27
C LEU A 133 -2.55 -15.59 3.28
N GLN A 134 -2.82 -16.73 3.93
CA GLN A 134 -1.88 -17.33 4.86
C GLN A 134 -0.87 -18.20 4.10
N ASP A 135 0.23 -18.56 4.77
CA ASP A 135 1.36 -19.35 4.25
C ASP A 135 0.91 -20.60 3.47
N THR A 136 -0.13 -21.27 3.95
CA THR A 136 -0.73 -22.46 3.33
C THR A 136 -1.42 -22.21 1.98
N GLY A 137 -1.69 -20.96 1.62
CA GLY A 137 -2.42 -20.55 0.40
C GLY A 137 -1.53 -20.16 -0.79
N GLY A 138 -0.20 -20.28 -0.70
CA GLY A 138 0.71 -20.08 -1.84
C GLY A 138 1.79 -19.01 -1.68
N VAL A 139 1.91 -18.37 -0.51
CA VAL A 139 3.03 -17.48 -0.16
C VAL A 139 3.86 -18.15 0.92
N LYS A 140 4.88 -18.91 0.51
CA LYS A 140 5.74 -19.59 1.49
C LYS A 140 6.42 -18.59 2.40
N GLY A 141 6.23 -18.73 3.70
CA GLY A 141 6.98 -18.02 4.73
C GLY A 141 6.49 -16.61 5.09
N ALA A 142 5.34 -16.16 4.61
CA ALA A 142 4.75 -14.89 5.04
C ALA A 142 3.22 -14.89 5.01
N THR A 143 2.61 -14.08 5.89
CA THR A 143 1.19 -13.74 5.79
C THR A 143 1.06 -12.55 4.85
N THR A 144 0.20 -12.65 3.84
CA THR A 144 -0.12 -11.55 2.92
C THR A 144 -1.53 -11.06 3.17
N VAL A 145 -1.70 -9.75 3.30
CA VAL A 145 -3.00 -9.11 3.54
C VAL A 145 -3.19 -8.02 2.52
N VAL A 146 -4.29 -8.07 1.78
CA VAL A 146 -4.75 -6.94 0.97
C VAL A 146 -5.87 -6.27 1.73
N ALA A 147 -5.65 -5.07 2.24
CA ALA A 147 -6.60 -4.38 3.13
C ALA A 147 -6.78 -2.92 2.75
N GLY A 148 -7.96 -2.38 3.03
CA GLY A 148 -8.20 -0.94 2.88
C GLY A 148 -9.66 -0.55 3.03
N THR A 149 -9.96 0.70 2.66
CA THR A 149 -11.34 1.23 2.65
C THR A 149 -12.09 0.83 1.39
N GLY A 150 -11.37 0.35 0.36
CA GLY A 150 -11.96 -0.17 -0.86
C GLY A 150 -12.89 -1.36 -0.62
N SER A 151 -13.84 -1.54 -1.53
CA SER A 151 -14.74 -2.69 -1.59
C SER A 151 -13.97 -4.00 -1.80
N PHE A 152 -14.56 -5.14 -1.41
CA PHE A 152 -13.99 -6.46 -1.71
C PHE A 152 -13.69 -6.69 -3.21
N GLU A 153 -14.44 -6.05 -4.11
CA GLU A 153 -14.15 -6.11 -5.55
C GLU A 153 -12.80 -5.43 -5.88
N GLN A 154 -12.52 -4.28 -5.27
CA GLN A 154 -11.26 -3.56 -5.47
C GLN A 154 -10.08 -4.28 -4.83
N LEU A 155 -10.26 -4.78 -3.60
CA LEU A 155 -9.28 -5.64 -2.95
C LEU A 155 -9.01 -6.88 -3.81
N GLY A 156 -10.05 -7.47 -4.39
CA GLY A 156 -9.93 -8.61 -5.31
C GLY A 156 -9.17 -8.28 -6.59
N LYS A 157 -9.42 -7.11 -7.20
CA LYS A 157 -8.65 -6.62 -8.37
C LYS A 157 -7.16 -6.47 -8.04
N MET A 158 -6.84 -5.88 -6.88
CA MET A 158 -5.47 -5.78 -6.40
C MET A 158 -4.86 -7.18 -6.19
N ALA A 159 -5.53 -8.05 -5.44
CA ALA A 159 -5.08 -9.41 -5.15
C ALA A 159 -4.83 -10.25 -6.42
N ALA A 160 -5.69 -10.10 -7.43
CA ALA A 160 -5.56 -10.78 -8.72
C ALA A 160 -4.30 -10.34 -9.49
N ALA A 161 -3.94 -9.05 -9.39
CA ALA A 161 -2.78 -8.48 -10.04
C ALA A 161 -1.45 -8.83 -9.36
N LEU A 162 -1.46 -9.37 -8.13
CA LEU A 162 -0.24 -9.61 -7.36
C LEU A 162 0.65 -10.68 -8.00
N LYS A 163 1.90 -10.30 -8.26
CA LYS A 163 3.00 -11.21 -8.55
C LYS A 163 3.90 -11.35 -7.33
N LEU A 164 4.18 -12.60 -7.00
CA LEU A 164 5.05 -13.03 -5.91
C LEU A 164 6.40 -13.39 -6.54
N ALA A 165 7.45 -12.63 -6.23
CA ALA A 165 8.79 -12.83 -6.77
C ALA A 165 9.86 -12.54 -5.72
#